data_AF-A0A957QWK4-F1
#
_entry.id   AF-A0A957QWK4-F1
#
_cell.length_a   1.000
_cell.length_b   1.000
_cell.length_c   1.000
_cell.angle_alpha   90.00
_cell.angle_beta   90.00
_cell.angle_gamma   90.00
#
_symmetry.space_group_name_H-M   'P 1'
#
loop_
_entity.id
_entity.type
_entity.pdbx_description
1 polymer ?
#
loop_
_entity_poly.entity_id
_entity_poly.type
_entity_poly.pdbx_seq_one_letter_code
_entity_poly.pdbx_strand_id
1 'polypeptide(L)'
;MKKRRNWAPYLLILPSVIYLAIFFAWPMARAMTLAVWDADAVLRLKAEASAESAGAGSLPRGTQVEILGQQGNIVAPEELTQRNLRTERWFRIEAERADGQPVSGWAQETRVRVREESESGEPLAGTIRRKLGSDADPLTDVFSEASVASAVAGRLEANTRVEIREQAMLELWYLVRGEADGTPAEGWAQSRYIQVYADDTTGRIDRGNAGELTNRYIQAMVNDRFFWPALWTTFLLMVLIIPVQFVLAMIMALIIQQQLRGNSFFLYVFAIALGVSDLAVGIVWYAIFTQYGYLNSILQGLGFIGAPIAYLTADTRYWIII
;
A
#
# COMPACT_ATOMS: atom_id res chain seq x y z
N MET A 1 -4.20 36.16 -49.25
CA MET A 1 -5.44 35.72 -48.57
C MET A 1 -5.07 34.87 -47.36
N LYS A 2 -5.26 35.35 -46.12
CA LYS A 2 -4.96 34.57 -44.90
C LYS A 2 -6.10 33.57 -44.63
N LYS A 3 -5.82 32.28 -44.79
CA LYS A 3 -6.76 31.18 -44.50
C LYS A 3 -7.10 31.22 -43.01
N ARG A 4 -8.31 31.65 -42.63
CA ARG A 4 -8.77 31.59 -41.23
C ARG A 4 -8.91 30.11 -40.84
N ARG A 5 -8.08 29.65 -39.91
CA ARG A 5 -8.10 28.28 -39.41
C ARG A 5 -9.42 28.09 -38.65
N ASN A 6 -10.22 27.10 -39.03
CA ASN A 6 -11.52 26.85 -38.41
C ASN A 6 -11.35 25.91 -37.21
N TRP A 7 -11.41 26.45 -36.00
CA TRP A 7 -11.20 25.70 -34.74
C TRP A 7 -12.48 25.08 -34.17
N ALA A 8 -13.66 25.45 -34.71
CA ALA A 8 -14.96 24.98 -34.24
C ALA A 8 -15.07 23.44 -34.10
N PRO A 9 -14.65 22.61 -35.08
CA PRO A 9 -14.75 21.16 -34.92
C PRO A 9 -13.86 20.61 -33.80
N TYR A 10 -12.69 21.21 -33.56
CA TYR A 10 -11.80 20.78 -32.48
C TYR A 10 -12.35 21.15 -31.10
N LEU A 11 -12.96 22.34 -30.98
CA LEU A 11 -13.63 22.77 -29.75
C LEU A 11 -14.82 21.87 -29.37
N LEU A 12 -15.54 21.33 -30.36
CA LEU A 12 -16.66 20.42 -30.11
C LEU A 12 -16.23 19.05 -29.59
N ILE A 13 -15.08 18.52 -30.03
CA ILE A 13 -14.57 17.20 -29.60
C ILE A 13 -13.69 17.34 -28.34
N LEU A 14 -13.19 18.54 -28.04
CA LEU A 14 -12.30 18.81 -26.90
C LEU A 14 -12.80 18.21 -25.58
N PRO A 15 -14.09 18.35 -25.16
CA PRO A 15 -14.55 17.77 -23.91
C PRO A 15 -14.45 16.25 -23.89
N SER A 16 -14.78 15.58 -25.01
CA SER A 16 -14.66 14.13 -25.15
C SER A 16 -13.21 13.67 -25.12
N VAL A 17 -12.30 14.41 -25.77
CA VAL A 17 -10.86 14.10 -25.73
C VAL A 17 -10.30 14.27 -24.32
N ILE A 18 -10.67 15.34 -23.62
CA ILE A 18 -10.28 15.57 -22.23
C ILE A 18 -10.82 14.45 -21.34
N TYR A 19 -12.07 14.06 -21.52
CA TYR A 19 -12.68 12.95 -20.79
C TYR A 19 -11.89 11.64 -21.01
N LEU A 20 -11.63 11.27 -22.27
CA LEU A 20 -10.84 10.07 -22.59
C LEU A 20 -9.41 10.16 -22.04
N ALA A 21 -8.78 11.34 -22.09
CA ALA A 21 -7.43 11.53 -21.57
C ALA A 21 -7.39 11.32 -20.04
N ILE A 22 -8.34 11.90 -19.30
CA ILE A 22 -8.37 11.86 -17.83
C ILE A 22 -8.83 10.50 -17.30
N PHE A 23 -9.88 9.92 -17.89
CA PHE A 23 -10.51 8.72 -17.34
C PHE A 23 -10.00 7.41 -17.95
N PHE A 24 -9.39 7.46 -19.13
CA PHE A 24 -8.89 6.26 -19.81
C PHE A 24 -7.37 6.28 -19.95
N ALA A 25 -6.83 7.28 -20.66
CA ALA A 25 -5.40 7.30 -21.00
C ALA A 25 -4.50 7.46 -19.77
N TRP A 26 -4.85 8.37 -18.85
CA TRP A 26 -4.06 8.63 -17.66
C TRP A 26 -4.00 7.43 -16.69
N PRO A 27 -5.12 6.80 -16.28
CA PRO A 27 -5.07 5.58 -15.47
C PRO A 27 -4.34 4.43 -16.17
N MET A 28 -4.49 4.28 -17.48
CA MET A 28 -3.81 3.25 -18.26
C MET A 28 -2.29 3.47 -18.24
N ALA A 29 -1.83 4.68 -18.56
CA ALA A 29 -0.41 5.02 -18.51
C ALA A 29 0.16 4.82 -17.10
N ARG A 30 -0.58 5.21 -16.06
CA ARG A 30 -0.20 5.00 -14.66
C ARG A 30 -0.13 3.52 -14.29
N ALA A 31 -1.07 2.71 -14.75
CA ALA A 31 -1.03 1.26 -14.51
C ALA A 31 0.17 0.62 -15.21
N MET A 32 0.45 1.02 -16.45
CA MET A 32 1.62 0.55 -17.19
C MET A 32 2.92 0.94 -16.51
N THR A 33 3.05 2.16 -15.98
CA THR A 33 4.25 2.56 -15.24
C THR A 33 4.40 1.78 -13.95
N LEU A 34 3.32 1.61 -13.16
CA LEU A 34 3.34 0.82 -11.92
C LEU A 34 3.67 -0.67 -12.14
N ALA A 35 3.39 -1.21 -13.33
CA ALA A 35 3.74 -2.58 -13.66
C ALA A 35 5.25 -2.81 -13.81
N VAL A 36 6.01 -1.75 -14.17
CA VAL A 36 7.45 -1.82 -14.46
C VAL A 36 8.30 -0.94 -13.55
N TRP A 37 7.70 -0.15 -12.66
CA TRP A 37 8.38 0.77 -11.76
C TRP A 37 7.97 0.48 -10.32
N ASP A 38 8.93 0.15 -9.47
CA ASP A 38 8.71 -0.01 -8.04
C ASP A 38 9.24 1.23 -7.32
N ALA A 39 8.34 2.06 -6.79
CA ALA A 39 8.68 3.34 -6.17
C ALA A 39 9.45 3.19 -4.86
N ASP A 40 9.31 2.03 -4.20
CA ASP A 40 9.89 1.73 -2.90
C ASP A 40 10.94 0.61 -3.01
N ALA A 41 11.57 0.46 -4.18
CA ALA A 41 12.48 -0.64 -4.50
C ALA A 41 13.74 -0.64 -3.63
N VAL A 42 14.32 0.55 -3.41
CA VAL A 42 15.65 0.68 -2.83
C VAL A 42 15.67 1.79 -1.78
N LEU A 43 16.36 1.52 -0.68
CA LEU A 43 16.66 2.49 0.36
C LEU A 43 18.05 3.08 0.11
N ARG A 44 18.11 4.35 -0.26
CA ARG A 44 19.35 5.12 -0.34
C ARG A 44 19.76 5.57 1.05
N LEU A 45 20.91 5.08 1.48
CA LEU A 45 21.56 5.44 2.73
C LEU A 45 22.26 6.81 2.59
N LYS A 46 22.34 7.53 3.70
CA LYS A 46 22.95 8.86 3.80
C LYS A 46 24.28 8.77 4.55
N ALA A 47 25.23 9.64 4.21
CA ALA A 47 26.51 9.74 4.91
C ALA A 47 26.35 10.26 6.35
N GLU A 48 25.42 11.19 6.55
CA GLU A 48 25.04 11.73 7.85
C GLU A 48 23.55 11.48 8.09
N ALA A 49 23.12 11.50 9.36
CA ALA A 49 21.71 11.50 9.73
C ALA A 49 21.09 12.84 9.30
N SER A 50 20.84 13.05 8.01
CA SER A 50 20.19 14.24 7.46
C SER A 50 19.65 13.94 6.08
N ALA A 51 18.45 14.46 5.78
CA ALA A 51 17.83 14.31 4.46
C ALA A 51 18.66 14.97 3.35
N GLU A 52 19.38 16.06 3.68
CA GLU A 52 20.19 16.83 2.74
C GLU A 52 21.60 16.24 2.53
N SER A 53 22.00 15.29 3.37
CA SER A 53 23.32 14.65 3.27
C SER A 53 23.52 13.96 1.92
N ALA A 54 24.78 13.88 1.50
CA ALA A 54 25.23 13.01 0.42
C ALA A 54 24.83 11.55 0.68
N GLY A 55 24.65 10.78 -0.41
CA GLY A 55 24.38 9.35 -0.32
C GLY A 55 25.64 8.56 0.04
N ALA A 56 25.51 7.61 0.97
CA ALA A 56 26.60 6.70 1.37
C ALA A 56 26.53 5.33 0.68
N GLY A 57 25.35 4.97 0.18
CA GLY A 57 25.12 3.68 -0.48
C GLY A 57 23.64 3.42 -0.68
N SER A 58 23.29 2.21 -1.10
CA SER A 58 21.91 1.81 -1.29
C SER A 58 21.71 0.33 -0.97
N LEU A 59 20.61 0.02 -0.31
CA LEU A 59 20.21 -1.34 0.03
C LEU A 59 18.80 -1.63 -0.53
N PRO A 60 18.59 -2.75 -1.23
CA PRO A 60 17.27 -3.14 -1.70
C PRO A 60 16.26 -3.34 -0.57
N ARG A 61 14.99 -3.17 -0.90
CA ARG A 61 13.88 -3.53 -0.01
C ARG A 61 13.96 -5.01 0.37
N GLY A 62 13.72 -5.30 1.64
CA GLY A 62 13.74 -6.67 2.17
C GLY A 62 15.11 -7.12 2.67
N THR A 63 16.18 -6.35 2.42
CA THR A 63 17.51 -6.63 2.98
C THR A 63 17.48 -6.55 4.50
N GLN A 64 18.10 -7.55 5.14
CA GLN A 64 18.35 -7.56 6.58
C GLN A 64 19.51 -6.62 6.89
N VAL A 65 19.36 -5.85 7.96
CA VAL A 65 20.33 -4.85 8.37
C VAL A 65 20.62 -4.97 9.86
N GLU A 66 21.87 -4.71 10.21
CA GLU A 66 22.31 -4.50 11.59
C GLU A 66 22.22 -3.00 11.92
N ILE A 67 21.69 -2.68 13.09
CA ILE A 67 21.53 -1.31 13.58
C ILE A 67 22.73 -1.02 14.49
N LEU A 68 23.65 -0.21 14.00
CA LEU A 68 24.89 0.15 14.70
C LEU A 68 24.72 1.34 15.64
N GLY A 69 23.70 2.17 15.40
CA GLY A 69 23.44 3.37 16.18
C GLY A 69 22.15 4.06 15.79
N GLN A 70 21.78 5.06 16.59
CA GLN A 70 20.59 5.87 16.38
C GLN A 70 20.86 7.34 16.68
N GLN A 71 20.16 8.22 15.97
CA GLN A 71 20.22 9.66 16.17
C GLN A 71 18.83 10.27 15.97
N GLY A 72 18.40 11.10 16.91
CA GLY A 72 17.18 11.90 16.79
C GLY A 72 17.51 13.30 16.34
N ASN A 73 16.86 13.78 15.27
CA ASN A 73 17.03 15.13 14.76
C ASN A 73 15.76 15.94 14.92
N ILE A 74 15.88 17.20 15.30
CA ILE A 74 14.74 18.12 15.47
C ILE A 74 14.05 18.31 14.11
N VAL A 75 12.74 18.09 14.09
CA VAL A 75 11.89 18.28 12.90
C VAL A 75 11.24 19.65 12.96
N ALA A 76 11.34 20.41 11.87
CA ALA A 76 10.67 21.70 11.78
C ALA A 76 9.14 21.51 11.79
N PRO A 77 8.34 22.43 12.39
CA PRO A 77 6.89 22.29 12.49
C PRO A 77 6.17 22.06 11.15
N GLU A 78 6.69 22.62 10.07
CA GLU A 78 6.15 22.48 8.71
C GLU A 78 6.27 21.05 8.17
N GLU A 79 7.33 20.34 8.56
CA GLU A 79 7.63 18.98 8.10
C GLU A 79 6.81 17.91 8.82
N LEU A 80 6.28 18.21 10.02
CA LEU A 80 5.45 17.30 10.82
C LEU A 80 4.18 16.81 10.10
N THR A 81 3.77 17.50 9.03
CA THR A 81 2.61 17.13 8.22
C THR A 81 2.86 15.97 7.24
N GLN A 82 4.12 15.54 7.07
CA GLN A 82 4.46 14.42 6.19
C GLN A 82 3.81 13.11 6.67
N ARG A 83 3.13 12.40 5.76
CA ARG A 83 2.51 11.11 6.07
C ARG A 83 3.59 10.09 6.46
N ASN A 84 3.41 9.44 7.61
CA ASN A 84 4.23 8.34 8.13
C ASN A 84 5.62 8.73 8.68
N LEU A 85 5.81 9.96 9.17
CA LEU A 85 6.96 10.26 10.02
C LEU A 85 6.90 9.42 11.31
N ARG A 86 7.99 8.71 11.60
CA ARG A 86 8.19 8.11 12.92
C ARG A 86 8.92 9.13 13.78
N THR A 87 8.15 9.95 14.48
CA THR A 87 8.68 10.94 15.40
C THR A 87 8.75 10.40 16.82
N GLU A 88 9.80 10.74 17.54
CA GLU A 88 9.87 10.60 18.98
C GLU A 88 9.64 11.97 19.63
N ARG A 89 8.80 12.04 20.67
CA ARG A 89 8.57 13.27 21.43
C ARG A 89 9.47 13.31 22.65
N TRP A 90 10.06 14.48 22.87
CA TRP A 90 10.93 14.77 23.99
C TRP A 90 10.41 15.97 24.77
N PHE A 91 10.58 15.94 26.09
CA PHE A 91 10.21 17.01 27.00
C PHE A 91 11.46 17.59 27.64
N ARG A 92 11.56 18.92 27.64
CA ARG A 92 12.53 19.64 28.47
C ARG A 92 11.96 19.74 29.87
N ILE A 93 12.62 19.07 30.81
CA ILE A 93 12.19 18.93 32.18
C ILE A 93 13.11 19.67 33.14
N GLU A 94 12.51 20.23 34.19
CA GLU A 94 13.20 20.79 35.35
C GLU A 94 12.77 20.02 36.60
N ALA A 95 13.74 19.61 37.41
CA ALA A 95 13.50 18.79 38.58
C ALA A 95 14.57 19.00 39.64
N GLU A 96 14.28 18.58 40.87
CA GLU A 96 15.23 18.53 41.97
C GLU A 96 15.64 17.08 42.20
N ARG A 97 16.94 16.81 42.26
CA ARG A 97 17.48 15.47 42.56
C ARG A 97 17.32 15.14 44.05
N ALA A 98 17.51 13.87 44.41
CA ALA A 98 17.45 13.42 45.81
C ALA A 98 18.49 14.10 46.72
N ASP A 99 19.53 14.68 46.16
CA ASP A 99 20.58 15.45 46.84
C ASP A 99 20.25 16.97 46.98
N GLY A 100 19.07 17.39 46.53
CA GLY A 100 18.62 18.79 46.55
C GLY A 100 19.21 19.66 45.44
N GLN A 101 19.99 19.09 44.51
CA GLN A 101 20.53 19.86 43.39
C GLN A 101 19.52 19.92 42.23
N PRO A 102 19.29 21.10 41.62
CA PRO A 102 18.45 21.18 40.44
C PRO A 102 19.12 20.46 39.26
N VAL A 103 18.29 19.83 38.42
CA VAL A 103 18.68 19.27 37.13
C VAL A 103 17.69 19.76 36.07
N SER A 104 18.24 20.23 34.96
CA SER A 104 17.47 20.69 33.80
C SER A 104 18.04 20.03 32.55
N GLY A 105 17.15 19.57 31.68
CA GLY A 105 17.52 18.99 30.40
C GLY A 105 16.37 18.23 29.77
N TRP A 106 16.68 17.37 28.81
CA TRP A 106 15.72 16.70 27.94
C TRP A 106 15.53 15.24 28.33
N ALA A 107 14.28 14.78 28.33
CA ALA A 107 13.92 13.39 28.54
C ALA A 107 12.88 12.94 27.51
N GLN A 108 12.92 11.68 27.10
CA GLN A 108 11.92 11.09 26.20
C GLN A 108 10.52 11.08 26.85
N GLU A 109 9.47 11.34 26.07
CA GLU A 109 8.07 11.28 26.53
C GLU A 109 7.75 9.93 27.18
N THR A 110 8.30 8.83 26.65
CA THR A 110 8.12 7.48 27.18
C THR A 110 8.60 7.33 28.63
N ARG A 111 9.49 8.21 29.10
CA ARG A 111 10.06 8.23 30.45
C ARG A 111 9.35 9.18 31.40
N VAL A 112 8.44 10.00 30.92
CA VAL A 112 7.67 10.93 31.73
C VAL A 112 6.20 10.49 31.76
N ARG A 113 5.61 10.44 32.95
CA ARG A 113 4.16 10.30 33.12
C ARG A 113 3.61 11.70 33.39
N VAL A 114 2.97 12.29 32.40
CA VAL A 114 2.25 13.55 32.53
C VAL A 114 1.17 13.42 33.60
N ARG A 115 1.07 14.42 34.48
CA ARG A 115 0.12 14.48 35.60
C ARG A 115 -0.76 15.71 35.55
N GLU A 116 -0.25 16.79 34.97
CA GLU A 116 -0.93 18.06 34.85
C GLU A 116 -0.80 18.54 33.41
N GLU A 117 -1.92 18.97 32.84
CA GLU A 117 -2.04 19.50 31.48
C GLU A 117 -2.76 20.85 31.55
N SER A 118 -2.45 21.74 30.61
CA SER A 118 -3.16 23.01 30.45
C SER A 118 -4.59 22.79 29.93
N GLU A 119 -5.42 23.84 29.95
CA GLU A 119 -6.75 23.81 29.33
C GLU A 119 -6.71 23.53 27.81
N SER A 120 -5.59 23.82 27.15
CA SER A 120 -5.34 23.49 25.74
C SER A 120 -4.77 22.09 25.52
N GLY A 121 -4.53 21.31 26.58
CA GLY A 121 -3.99 19.95 26.52
C GLY A 121 -2.46 19.86 26.42
N GLU A 122 -1.74 20.94 26.73
CA GLU A 122 -0.26 20.92 26.76
C GLU A 122 0.25 20.40 28.11
N PRO A 123 1.25 19.50 28.12
CA PRO A 123 1.76 18.92 29.36
C PRO A 123 2.55 19.96 30.17
N LEU A 124 2.14 20.19 31.42
CA LEU A 124 2.75 21.19 32.32
C LEU A 124 3.66 20.55 33.37
N ALA A 125 3.26 19.41 33.93
CA ALA A 125 4.05 18.71 34.93
C ALA A 125 3.80 17.20 34.90
N GLY A 126 4.76 16.45 35.44
CA GLY A 126 4.73 15.01 35.42
C GLY A 126 5.57 14.36 36.51
N THR A 127 5.72 13.05 36.38
CA THR A 127 6.55 12.21 37.25
C THR A 127 7.39 11.27 36.40
N ILE A 128 8.65 11.06 36.77
CA ILE A 128 9.53 10.11 36.06
C ILE A 128 9.00 8.69 36.20
N ARG A 129 8.87 7.97 35.08
CA ARG A 129 8.46 6.57 35.06
C ARG A 129 9.60 5.69 35.55
N ARG A 130 9.25 4.66 36.31
CA ARG A 130 10.19 3.61 36.70
C ARG A 130 10.59 2.79 35.47
N LYS A 131 11.89 2.62 35.24
CA LYS A 131 12.41 1.66 34.25
C LYS A 131 12.14 0.24 34.77
N LEU A 132 11.45 -0.59 33.98
CA LEU A 132 11.25 -2.02 34.28
C LEU A 132 12.25 -2.84 33.45
N GLY A 133 13.05 -3.67 34.10
CA GLY A 133 14.03 -4.58 33.48
C GLY A 133 14.99 -5.15 34.52
N SER A 134 15.49 -6.38 34.32
CA SER A 134 16.41 -7.07 35.26
C SER A 134 17.79 -6.40 35.37
N ASP A 135 18.24 -5.72 34.32
CA ASP A 135 19.59 -5.13 34.18
C ASP A 135 19.55 -3.60 33.97
N ALA A 136 18.39 -2.99 34.25
CA ALA A 136 18.14 -1.59 33.99
C ALA A 136 18.52 -0.71 35.20
N ASP A 137 19.42 0.27 35.00
CA ASP A 137 19.61 1.37 35.96
C ASP A 137 18.23 1.98 36.30
N PRO A 138 17.82 2.03 37.59
CA PRO A 138 16.52 2.55 37.98
C PRO A 138 16.35 4.04 37.67
N LEU A 139 17.46 4.74 37.41
CA LEU A 139 17.48 6.16 37.09
C LEU A 139 17.11 6.42 35.61
N THR A 140 16.58 7.61 35.36
CA THR A 140 16.32 8.14 34.02
C THR A 140 17.38 9.17 33.71
N ASP A 141 18.12 8.96 32.61
CA ASP A 141 19.07 9.95 32.11
C ASP A 141 18.34 11.17 31.56
N VAL A 142 18.83 12.35 31.94
CA VAL A 142 18.40 13.65 31.45
C VAL A 142 19.53 14.20 30.59
N PHE A 143 19.22 14.50 29.34
CA PHE A 143 20.17 14.85 28.30
C PHE A 143 20.32 16.36 28.14
N SER A 144 21.49 16.84 27.71
CA SER A 144 21.71 18.27 27.47
C SER A 144 20.93 18.81 26.28
N GLU A 145 20.69 17.96 25.28
CA GLU A 145 19.89 18.25 24.08
C GLU A 145 18.81 17.19 23.91
N ALA A 146 17.81 17.46 23.05
CA ALA A 146 16.80 16.49 22.66
C ALA A 146 17.43 15.42 21.75
N SER A 147 18.32 14.59 22.30
CA SER A 147 19.01 13.50 21.59
C SER A 147 19.69 12.57 22.60
N VAL A 148 19.53 11.26 22.40
CA VAL A 148 20.19 10.20 23.21
C VAL A 148 21.72 10.24 23.05
N ALA A 149 22.23 10.81 21.95
CA ALA A 149 23.66 10.93 21.70
C ALA A 149 24.31 12.12 22.44
N SER A 150 23.52 13.00 23.06
CA SER A 150 24.03 14.18 23.76
C SER A 150 24.52 13.85 25.18
N ALA A 151 25.25 14.77 25.80
CA ALA A 151 25.79 14.57 27.14
C ALA A 151 24.67 14.43 28.19
N VAL A 152 24.87 13.55 29.17
CA VAL A 152 23.92 13.41 30.28
C VAL A 152 24.11 14.59 31.25
N ALA A 153 23.14 15.49 31.30
CA ALA A 153 23.08 16.63 32.21
C ALA A 153 22.80 16.20 33.66
N GLY A 154 22.13 15.08 33.85
CA GLY A 154 21.93 14.46 35.17
C GLY A 154 21.08 13.21 35.12
N ARG A 155 20.85 12.60 36.28
CA ARG A 155 20.01 11.39 36.42
C ARG A 155 18.93 11.62 37.45
N LEU A 156 17.72 11.14 37.16
CA LEU A 156 16.54 11.29 38.00
C LEU A 156 16.00 9.95 38.49
N GLU A 157 15.54 9.92 39.73
CA GLU A 157 14.91 8.75 40.33
C GLU A 157 13.48 8.54 39.83
N ALA A 158 12.98 7.31 39.98
CA ALA A 158 11.60 7.00 39.66
C ALA A 158 10.65 7.78 40.57
N ASN A 159 9.54 8.27 40.00
CA ASN A 159 8.52 9.11 40.64
C ASN A 159 8.98 10.52 41.04
N THR A 160 10.20 10.95 40.72
CA THR A 160 10.59 12.35 40.90
C THR A 160 9.61 13.25 40.12
N ARG A 161 9.11 14.30 40.79
CA ARG A 161 8.24 15.30 40.18
C ARG A 161 9.07 16.18 39.25
N VAL A 162 8.55 16.41 38.05
CA VAL A 162 9.23 17.21 37.03
C VAL A 162 8.25 18.25 36.46
N GLU A 163 8.75 19.46 36.22
CA GLU A 163 8.04 20.49 35.47
C GLU A 163 8.44 20.39 34.00
N ILE A 164 7.48 20.47 33.08
CA ILE A 164 7.69 20.38 31.64
C ILE A 164 7.65 21.80 31.07
N ARG A 165 8.76 22.26 30.48
CA ARG A 165 8.90 23.63 29.95
C ARG A 165 8.73 23.71 28.45
N GLU A 166 9.32 22.76 27.72
CA GLU A 166 9.36 22.73 26.26
C GLU A 166 9.14 21.31 25.76
N GLN A 167 8.68 21.19 24.51
CA GLN A 167 8.55 19.92 23.81
C GLN A 167 9.24 19.98 22.45
N ALA A 168 9.87 18.88 22.06
CA ALA A 168 10.49 18.71 20.75
C ALA A 168 9.99 17.41 20.10
N MET A 169 9.75 17.45 18.79
CA MET A 169 9.49 16.26 17.98
C MET A 169 10.72 15.99 17.13
N LEU A 170 11.25 14.77 17.26
CA LEU A 170 12.47 14.36 16.57
C LEU A 170 12.17 13.28 15.55
N GLU A 171 12.77 13.36 14.36
CA GLU A 171 12.81 12.25 13.42
C GLU A 171 13.95 11.33 13.81
N LEU A 172 13.64 10.04 13.97
CA LEU A 172 14.64 9.04 14.32
C LEU A 172 15.33 8.49 13.08
N TRP A 173 16.66 8.49 13.12
CA TRP A 173 17.55 7.94 12.11
C TRP A 173 18.35 6.78 12.72
N TYR A 174 18.56 5.73 11.93
CA TYR A 174 19.37 4.57 12.29
C TYR A 174 20.60 4.52 11.40
N LEU A 175 21.77 4.32 12.02
CA LEU A 175 22.97 3.91 11.32
C LEU A 175 22.86 2.42 11.06
N VAL A 176 22.73 2.03 9.81
CA VAL A 176 22.54 0.64 9.41
C VAL A 176 23.68 0.14 8.57
N ARG A 177 24.03 -1.13 8.76
CA ARG A 177 24.92 -1.88 7.91
C ARG A 177 24.16 -3.08 7.33
N GLY A 178 24.25 -3.26 6.04
CA GLY A 178 23.65 -4.41 5.35
C GLY A 178 24.48 -4.82 4.15
N GLU A 179 24.12 -5.95 3.56
CA GLU A 179 24.77 -6.47 2.37
C GLU A 179 23.71 -6.70 1.29
N ALA A 180 24.00 -6.24 0.08
CA ALA A 180 23.19 -6.49 -1.10
C ALA A 180 24.09 -7.07 -2.18
N ASP A 181 23.75 -8.27 -2.66
CA ASP A 181 24.46 -8.95 -3.76
C ASP A 181 25.99 -9.02 -3.58
N GLY A 182 26.47 -9.28 -2.35
CA GLY A 182 27.90 -9.37 -2.04
C GLY A 182 28.59 -8.03 -1.74
N THR A 183 27.86 -6.91 -1.84
CA THR A 183 28.40 -5.57 -1.60
C THR A 183 27.89 -5.06 -0.24
N PRO A 184 28.76 -4.85 0.75
CA PRO A 184 28.36 -4.24 2.00
C PRO A 184 28.11 -2.75 1.79
N ALA A 185 27.03 -2.23 2.36
CA ALA A 185 26.74 -0.82 2.42
C ALA A 185 26.41 -0.41 3.86
N GLU A 186 26.93 0.74 4.25
CA GLU A 186 26.72 1.34 5.57
C GLU A 186 26.33 2.79 5.41
N GLY A 187 25.40 3.25 6.26
CA GLY A 187 24.99 4.64 6.30
C GLY A 187 23.70 4.84 7.07
N TRP A 188 23.28 6.10 7.14
CA TRP A 188 22.11 6.53 7.88
C TRP A 188 20.84 6.38 7.06
N ALA A 189 19.79 5.87 7.71
CA ALA A 189 18.47 5.73 7.14
C ALA A 189 17.40 6.19 8.12
N GLN A 190 16.33 6.80 7.61
CA GLN A 190 15.18 7.17 8.43
C GLN A 190 14.49 5.92 8.97
N SER A 191 14.16 5.92 10.26
CA SER A 191 13.53 4.79 10.97
C SER A 191 12.21 4.33 10.34
N ARG A 192 11.51 5.20 9.59
CA ARG A 192 10.26 4.88 8.88
C ARG A 192 10.40 3.77 7.82
N TYR A 193 11.61 3.55 7.31
CA TYR A 193 11.91 2.55 6.28
C TYR A 193 12.39 1.22 6.85
N ILE A 194 12.70 1.17 8.16
CA ILE A 194 13.30 0.01 8.82
C ILE A 194 12.30 -0.55 9.82
N GLN A 195 12.01 -1.83 9.67
CA GLN A 195 11.33 -2.62 10.69
C GLN A 195 12.38 -3.23 11.61
N VAL A 196 12.48 -2.71 12.82
CA VAL A 196 13.37 -3.22 13.88
C VAL A 196 12.77 -4.51 14.47
N TYR A 197 13.62 -5.50 14.74
CA TYR A 197 13.23 -6.75 15.40
C TYR A 197 13.28 -6.61 16.93
N ALA A 198 12.85 -7.64 17.66
CA ALA A 198 12.68 -7.57 19.12
C ALA A 198 14.00 -7.42 19.90
N ASP A 199 15.14 -7.58 19.24
CA ASP A 199 16.49 -7.48 19.80
C ASP A 199 17.08 -6.07 19.69
N ASP A 200 16.34 -5.11 19.11
CA ASP A 200 16.71 -3.69 18.88
C ASP A 200 18.04 -3.45 18.13
N THR A 201 18.71 -4.51 17.69
CA THR A 201 20.04 -4.51 17.07
C THR A 201 19.98 -4.98 15.65
N THR A 202 18.92 -5.69 15.26
CA THR A 202 18.71 -6.12 13.89
C THR A 202 17.35 -5.65 13.37
N GLY A 203 17.24 -5.60 12.05
CA GLY A 203 16.02 -5.20 11.39
C GLY A 203 16.00 -5.57 9.92
N ARG A 204 14.94 -5.15 9.25
CA ARG A 204 14.77 -5.33 7.81
C ARG A 204 14.22 -4.07 7.18
N ILE A 205 14.68 -3.76 5.98
CA ILE A 205 14.15 -2.67 5.17
C ILE A 205 12.74 -3.05 4.69
N ASP A 206 11.71 -2.39 5.21
CA ASP A 206 10.32 -2.65 4.83
C ASP A 206 9.94 -1.95 3.52
N ARG A 207 10.45 -0.73 3.30
CA ARG A 207 10.24 0.08 2.10
C ARG A 207 11.47 0.88 1.74
N GLY A 208 11.70 1.10 0.45
CA GLY A 208 12.71 2.02 -0.06
C GLY A 208 12.25 3.48 -0.05
N ASN A 209 13.18 4.39 -0.35
CA ASN A 209 12.94 5.82 -0.58
C ASN A 209 13.25 6.24 -2.02
N ALA A 210 13.71 5.31 -2.86
CA ALA A 210 14.03 5.52 -4.25
C ALA A 210 13.38 4.42 -5.10
N GLY A 211 12.86 4.85 -6.25
CA GLY A 211 12.23 3.96 -7.21
C GLY A 211 13.21 3.45 -8.27
N GLU A 212 12.94 2.23 -8.75
CA GLU A 212 13.72 1.59 -9.82
C GLU A 212 12.81 0.85 -10.81
N LEU A 213 13.32 0.67 -12.02
CA LEU A 213 12.68 -0.20 -13.01
C LEU A 213 12.80 -1.65 -12.54
N THR A 214 11.67 -2.37 -12.51
CA THR A 214 11.61 -3.76 -12.05
C THR A 214 10.83 -4.64 -13.02
N ASN A 215 11.27 -5.89 -13.13
CA ASN A 215 10.52 -6.97 -13.78
C ASN A 215 9.87 -7.93 -12.76
N ARG A 216 10.03 -7.67 -11.46
CA ARG A 216 9.58 -8.54 -10.38
C ARG A 216 8.09 -8.84 -10.44
N TYR A 217 7.27 -7.84 -10.70
CA TYR A 217 5.81 -8.02 -10.77
C TYR A 217 5.38 -8.90 -11.93
N ILE A 218 6.03 -8.73 -13.09
CA ILE A 218 5.77 -9.55 -14.28
C ILE A 218 6.22 -10.98 -14.03
N GLN A 219 7.41 -11.18 -13.46
CA GLN A 219 7.89 -12.52 -13.11
C GLN A 219 6.99 -13.19 -12.08
N ALA A 220 6.55 -12.47 -11.04
CA ALA A 220 5.62 -12.98 -10.04
C ALA A 220 4.28 -13.38 -10.68
N MET A 221 3.76 -12.60 -11.61
CA MET A 221 2.54 -12.90 -12.35
C MET A 221 2.70 -14.15 -13.25
N VAL A 222 3.77 -14.22 -14.05
CA VAL A 222 3.99 -15.33 -15.00
C VAL A 222 4.31 -16.64 -14.29
N ASN A 223 4.99 -16.58 -13.14
CA ASN A 223 5.31 -17.74 -12.32
C ASN A 223 4.15 -18.16 -11.39
N ASP A 224 3.02 -17.44 -11.39
CA ASP A 224 1.85 -17.85 -10.63
C ASP A 224 1.27 -19.16 -11.20
N ARG A 225 0.99 -20.12 -10.30
CA ARG A 225 0.47 -21.44 -10.66
C ARG A 225 -0.84 -21.42 -11.47
N PHE A 226 -1.62 -20.34 -11.38
CA PHE A 226 -2.89 -20.19 -12.07
C PHE A 226 -2.81 -19.36 -13.35
N PHE A 227 -1.69 -18.67 -13.60
CA PHE A 227 -1.54 -17.77 -14.74
C PHE A 227 -1.77 -18.49 -16.07
N TRP A 228 -1.00 -19.55 -16.34
CA TRP A 228 -1.09 -20.31 -17.59
C TRP A 228 -2.44 -21.04 -17.75
N PRO A 229 -2.98 -21.73 -16.73
CA PRO A 229 -4.32 -22.30 -16.81
C PRO A 229 -5.40 -21.25 -17.12
N ALA A 230 -5.35 -20.09 -16.46
CA ALA A 230 -6.33 -19.03 -16.70
C ALA A 230 -6.23 -18.47 -18.13
N LEU A 231 -5.01 -18.20 -18.60
CA LEU A 231 -4.75 -17.70 -19.95
C LEU A 231 -5.28 -18.66 -21.01
N TRP A 232 -5.03 -19.97 -20.84
CA TRP A 232 -5.50 -20.98 -21.77
C TRP A 232 -7.03 -21.11 -21.76
N THR A 233 -7.66 -21.07 -20.59
CA THR A 233 -9.12 -21.07 -20.49
C THR A 233 -9.73 -19.85 -21.19
N THR A 234 -9.19 -18.65 -20.97
CA THR A 234 -9.66 -17.43 -21.64
C THR A 234 -9.48 -17.52 -23.15
N PHE A 235 -8.34 -18.04 -23.61
CA PHE A 235 -8.09 -18.24 -25.04
C PHE A 235 -9.05 -19.26 -25.66
N LEU A 236 -9.29 -20.39 -24.98
CA LEU A 236 -10.24 -21.41 -25.42
C LEU A 236 -11.66 -20.84 -25.53
N LEU A 237 -12.12 -20.12 -24.50
CA LEU A 237 -13.43 -19.44 -24.51
C LEU A 237 -13.52 -18.45 -25.67
N MET A 238 -12.47 -17.66 -25.91
CA MET A 238 -12.42 -16.71 -27.01
C MET A 238 -12.54 -17.40 -28.37
N VAL A 239 -11.76 -18.46 -28.60
CA VAL A 239 -11.75 -19.24 -29.85
C VAL A 239 -13.08 -19.96 -30.08
N LEU A 240 -13.81 -20.32 -29.02
CA LEU A 240 -15.14 -20.95 -29.14
C LEU A 240 -16.25 -19.92 -29.36
N ILE A 241 -16.29 -18.86 -28.55
CA ILE A 241 -17.39 -17.90 -28.51
C ILE A 241 -17.37 -16.99 -29.74
N ILE A 242 -16.19 -16.50 -30.16
CA ILE A 242 -16.11 -15.53 -31.28
C ILE A 242 -16.65 -16.11 -32.59
N PRO A 243 -16.30 -17.33 -33.02
CA PRO A 243 -16.87 -17.91 -34.24
C PRO A 243 -18.38 -18.14 -34.16
N VAL A 244 -18.88 -18.60 -33.00
CA VAL A 244 -20.32 -18.80 -32.81
C VAL A 244 -21.07 -17.46 -32.91
N GLN A 245 -20.56 -16.42 -32.24
CA GLN A 245 -21.10 -15.07 -32.34
C GLN A 245 -21.06 -14.54 -33.78
N PHE A 246 -19.97 -14.78 -34.51
CA PHE A 246 -19.83 -14.38 -35.91
C PHE A 246 -20.85 -15.08 -36.81
N VAL A 247 -21.02 -16.40 -36.67
CA VAL A 247 -22.03 -17.16 -37.44
C VAL A 247 -23.44 -16.66 -37.14
N LEU A 248 -23.79 -16.45 -35.86
CA LEU A 248 -25.09 -15.91 -35.47
C LEU A 248 -25.31 -14.49 -36.02
N ALA A 249 -24.30 -13.62 -35.94
CA ALA A 249 -24.35 -12.28 -36.50
C ALA A 249 -24.54 -12.30 -38.02
N MET A 250 -23.85 -13.21 -38.72
CA MET A 250 -23.97 -13.38 -40.16
C MET A 250 -25.37 -13.89 -40.56
N ILE A 251 -25.91 -14.89 -39.85
CA ILE A 251 -27.29 -15.36 -40.05
C ILE A 251 -28.27 -14.20 -39.90
N MET A 252 -28.11 -13.38 -38.86
CA MET A 252 -28.99 -12.24 -38.64
C MET A 252 -28.84 -11.15 -39.70
N ALA A 253 -27.61 -10.85 -40.13
CA ALA A 253 -27.38 -9.91 -41.22
C ALA A 253 -28.10 -10.36 -42.50
N LEU A 254 -28.05 -11.66 -42.82
CA LEU A 254 -28.75 -12.23 -43.97
C LEU A 254 -30.27 -12.18 -43.83
N ILE A 255 -30.83 -12.50 -42.67
CA ILE A 255 -32.29 -12.41 -42.41
C ILE A 255 -32.78 -10.98 -42.63
N ILE A 256 -32.03 -9.99 -42.13
CA ILE A 256 -32.37 -8.57 -42.29
C ILE A 256 -32.29 -8.17 -43.77
N GLN A 257 -31.25 -8.62 -44.48
CA GLN A 257 -31.04 -8.31 -45.90
C GLN A 257 -32.13 -8.90 -46.81
N GLN A 258 -32.59 -10.13 -46.54
CA GLN A 258 -33.57 -10.84 -47.36
C GLN A 258 -35.01 -10.30 -47.24
N GLN A 259 -35.26 -9.32 -46.36
CA GLN A 259 -36.59 -8.73 -46.12
C GLN A 259 -37.71 -9.77 -45.92
N LEU A 260 -37.39 -10.88 -45.27
CA LEU A 260 -38.34 -11.97 -45.04
C LEU A 260 -39.55 -11.47 -44.23
N ARG A 261 -40.74 -12.02 -44.53
CA ARG A 261 -41.94 -11.79 -43.73
C ARG A 261 -41.67 -12.31 -42.31
N GLY A 262 -41.55 -11.39 -41.33
CA GLY A 262 -41.19 -11.71 -39.94
C GLY A 262 -39.83 -11.18 -39.47
N ASN A 263 -39.06 -10.49 -40.32
CA ASN A 263 -37.74 -9.91 -39.97
C ASN A 263 -37.76 -9.10 -38.65
N SER A 264 -38.79 -8.27 -38.44
CA SER A 264 -38.89 -7.45 -37.22
C SER A 264 -38.97 -8.27 -35.93
N PHE A 265 -39.59 -9.46 -35.97
CA PHE A 265 -39.64 -10.35 -34.80
C PHE A 265 -38.25 -10.90 -34.45
N PHE A 266 -37.50 -11.38 -35.44
CA PHE A 266 -36.12 -11.85 -35.24
C PHE A 266 -35.21 -10.72 -34.74
N LEU A 267 -35.38 -9.51 -35.28
CA LEU A 267 -34.66 -8.33 -34.81
C LEU A 267 -34.94 -8.06 -33.32
N TYR A 268 -36.20 -8.14 -32.88
CA TYR A 268 -36.53 -7.94 -31.46
C TYR A 268 -35.91 -9.00 -30.54
N VAL A 269 -35.91 -10.27 -30.96
CA VAL A 269 -35.30 -11.38 -30.19
C VAL A 269 -33.78 -11.19 -30.07
N PHE A 270 -33.10 -10.66 -31.09
CA PHE A 270 -31.67 -10.35 -30.99
C PHE A 270 -31.39 -9.06 -30.22
N ALA A 271 -32.25 -8.05 -30.38
CA ALA A 271 -32.08 -6.75 -29.74
C ALA A 271 -32.27 -6.82 -28.22
N ILE A 272 -33.17 -7.68 -27.72
CA ILE A 272 -33.37 -7.82 -26.26
C ILE A 272 -32.09 -8.26 -25.55
N ALA A 273 -31.28 -9.10 -26.18
CA ALA A 273 -30.02 -9.58 -25.62
C ALA A 273 -28.99 -8.45 -25.43
N LEU A 274 -28.98 -7.44 -26.33
CA LEU A 274 -28.08 -6.30 -26.24
C LEU A 274 -28.40 -5.36 -25.06
N GLY A 275 -29.63 -5.42 -24.55
CA GLY A 275 -30.07 -4.59 -23.42
C GLY A 275 -29.91 -5.25 -22.05
N VAL A 276 -29.52 -6.53 -21.99
CA VAL A 276 -29.37 -7.23 -20.71
C VAL A 276 -28.05 -6.83 -20.06
N SER A 277 -28.10 -6.46 -18.78
CA SER A 277 -26.90 -6.19 -17.97
C SER A 277 -26.08 -7.47 -17.78
N ASP A 278 -24.76 -7.40 -17.97
CA ASP A 278 -23.84 -8.52 -17.72
C ASP A 278 -23.99 -9.10 -16.30
N LEU A 279 -24.26 -8.24 -15.32
CA LEU A 279 -24.51 -8.65 -13.94
C LEU A 279 -25.81 -9.46 -13.83
N ALA A 280 -26.88 -9.03 -14.50
CA ALA A 280 -28.15 -9.74 -14.49
C ALA A 280 -28.02 -11.11 -15.15
N VAL A 281 -27.29 -11.20 -16.26
CA VAL A 281 -26.94 -12.48 -16.91
C VAL A 281 -26.20 -13.39 -15.92
N GLY A 282 -25.20 -12.86 -15.21
CA GLY A 282 -24.45 -13.63 -14.20
C GLY A 282 -25.32 -14.18 -13.07
N ILE A 283 -26.29 -13.39 -12.58
CA ILE A 283 -27.24 -13.85 -11.54
C ILE A 283 -28.15 -14.96 -12.06
N VAL A 284 -28.64 -14.84 -13.30
CA VAL A 284 -29.47 -15.88 -13.92
C VAL A 284 -28.68 -17.17 -14.11
N TRP A 285 -27.44 -17.09 -14.60
CA TRP A 285 -26.53 -18.23 -14.69
C TRP A 285 -26.30 -18.89 -13.32
N TYR A 286 -26.02 -18.10 -12.29
CA TYR A 286 -25.87 -18.63 -10.93
C TYR A 286 -27.14 -19.34 -10.44
N ALA A 287 -28.33 -18.78 -10.70
CA ALA A 287 -29.61 -19.39 -10.33
C ALA A 287 -29.88 -20.71 -11.08
N ILE A 288 -29.36 -20.87 -12.29
CA ILE A 288 -29.49 -22.10 -13.08
C ILE A 288 -28.53 -23.18 -12.55
N PHE A 289 -27.27 -22.83 -12.30
CA PHE A 289 -26.18 -23.79 -12.03
C PHE A 289 -25.86 -24.00 -10.54
N THR A 290 -26.56 -23.31 -9.64
CA THR A 290 -26.46 -23.61 -8.20
C THR A 290 -26.97 -25.03 -7.90
N GLN A 291 -26.57 -25.59 -6.76
CA GLN A 291 -26.88 -26.96 -6.38
C GLN A 291 -28.41 -27.23 -6.35
N TYR A 292 -29.21 -26.25 -5.94
CA TYR A 292 -30.67 -26.31 -5.97
C TYR A 292 -31.27 -25.47 -7.11
N GLY A 293 -30.50 -25.25 -8.17
CA GLY A 293 -30.87 -24.41 -9.30
C GLY A 293 -31.80 -25.10 -10.29
N TYR A 294 -32.32 -24.31 -11.23
CA TYR A 294 -33.29 -24.76 -12.23
C TYR A 294 -32.82 -26.00 -12.99
N LEU A 295 -31.53 -26.08 -13.34
CA LEU A 295 -30.99 -27.19 -14.11
C LEU A 295 -31.11 -28.52 -13.34
N ASN A 296 -30.68 -28.53 -12.07
CA ASN A 296 -30.78 -29.73 -11.24
C ASN A 296 -32.23 -30.13 -10.97
N SER A 297 -33.12 -29.17 -10.74
CA SER A 297 -34.55 -29.45 -10.54
C SER A 297 -35.19 -30.09 -11.78
N ILE A 298 -34.86 -29.59 -12.98
CA ILE A 298 -35.37 -30.16 -14.24
C ILE A 298 -34.79 -31.56 -14.47
N LEU A 299 -33.47 -31.75 -14.30
CA LEU A 299 -32.83 -33.04 -14.50
C LEU A 299 -33.30 -34.11 -13.50
N GLN A 300 -33.55 -33.73 -12.24
CA GLN A 300 -34.14 -34.62 -11.24
C GLN A 300 -35.61 -34.94 -11.54
N GLY A 301 -36.39 -33.93 -11.93
CA GLY A 301 -37.80 -34.11 -12.29
C GLY A 301 -37.99 -35.05 -13.50
N LEU A 302 -37.03 -35.05 -14.43
CA LEU A 302 -37.01 -35.95 -15.59
C LEU A 302 -36.35 -37.32 -15.30
N GLY A 303 -35.81 -37.53 -14.09
CA GLY A 303 -35.19 -38.79 -13.68
C GLY A 303 -33.79 -39.04 -14.25
N PHE A 304 -33.13 -38.04 -14.84
CA PHE A 304 -31.77 -38.18 -15.39
C PHE A 304 -30.69 -38.21 -14.31
N ILE A 305 -30.96 -37.65 -13.12
CA ILE A 305 -30.03 -37.64 -11.98
C ILE A 305 -30.78 -37.98 -10.68
N GLY A 306 -30.13 -38.79 -9.82
CA GLY A 306 -30.69 -39.18 -8.51
C GLY A 306 -30.37 -38.20 -7.37
N ALA A 307 -29.40 -37.30 -7.56
CA ALA A 307 -28.99 -36.30 -6.58
C ALA A 307 -28.51 -35.01 -7.29
N PRO A 308 -28.60 -33.84 -6.62
CA PRO A 308 -28.14 -32.58 -7.22
C PRO A 308 -26.61 -32.56 -7.39
N ILE A 309 -26.16 -32.20 -8.60
CA ILE A 309 -24.73 -32.07 -8.93
C ILE A 309 -24.26 -30.63 -8.63
N ALA A 310 -23.10 -30.48 -8.00
CA ALA A 310 -22.52 -29.18 -7.70
C ALA A 310 -21.61 -28.68 -8.85
N TYR A 311 -22.18 -27.93 -9.79
CA TYR A 311 -21.47 -27.45 -10.99
C TYR A 311 -20.44 -26.36 -10.71
N LEU A 312 -20.61 -25.59 -9.63
CA LEU A 312 -19.76 -24.44 -9.28
C LEU A 312 -18.81 -24.77 -8.11
N THR A 313 -18.03 -25.85 -8.19
CA THR A 313 -17.06 -26.23 -7.15
C THR A 313 -15.63 -26.23 -7.67
N ALA A 314 -14.66 -26.16 -6.75
CA ALA A 314 -13.23 -26.13 -7.09
C ALA A 314 -12.78 -27.36 -7.90
N ASP A 315 -13.43 -28.51 -7.68
CA ASP A 315 -13.14 -29.77 -8.37
C ASP A 315 -13.78 -29.85 -9.77
N THR A 316 -14.83 -29.06 -10.05
CA THR A 316 -15.53 -29.04 -11.36
C THR A 316 -15.15 -27.83 -12.21
N ARG A 317 -13.92 -27.31 -12.05
CA ARG A 317 -13.41 -26.09 -12.73
C ARG A 317 -13.64 -26.04 -14.25
N TYR A 318 -13.68 -27.18 -14.94
CA TYR A 318 -13.90 -27.25 -16.39
C TYR A 318 -15.37 -27.10 -16.83
N TRP A 319 -16.33 -27.27 -15.92
CA TRP A 319 -17.76 -27.14 -16.24
C TRP A 319 -18.18 -25.69 -16.52
N ILE A 320 -17.38 -24.70 -16.12
CA ILE A 320 -17.59 -23.29 -16.49
C ILE A 320 -17.41 -23.06 -18.01
N ILE A 321 -16.75 -23.97 -18.71
CA ILE A 321 -16.48 -23.86 -20.16
C ILE A 321 -17.66 -24.40 -21.00
N ILE A 322 -18.53 -25.23 -20.41
CA ILE A 322 -19.69 -25.88 -21.07
C ILE A 322 -20.96 -25.12 -20.70
#